data_AF-A0A1H0YPU5-F1
#
_entry.id   AF-A0A1H0YPU5-F1
#
_cell.length_a   1.000
_cell.length_b   1.000
_cell.length_c   1.000
_cell.angle_alpha   90.00
_cell.angle_beta   90.00
_cell.angle_gamma   90.00
#
_symmetry.space_group_name_H-M   'P 1'
#
loop_
_entity.id
_entity.type
_entity.pdbx_description
1 polymer ?
#
loop_
_entity_poly.entity_id
_entity_poly.type
_entity_poly.pdbx_seq_one_letter_code
_entity_poly.pdbx_strand_id
1 'polypeptide(L)'
;MLDWKNRTGKAEARERVEPRTAATRSYFGGLFFSRALGSLIGLYLLVCVGLGWYWSAEPDLFPVQQNAQAAAEKTGKQMVVGYTTIETLKTVAGTLLNKPGGYISNDRFPPGLWMDNMPSWEYGVLVQVRDLSRALRKDFARSQSQSTEDADLAKAEPRFNFDNKSWILPSSESEFQEGINSLTRYQNRLASQDQQGALFYTRADNLNNWLGDVATRLGSLSQRLSASVGRVKLNSTLKTESVLPGQVPQLDEEVVETPWLQIDNVFYEARGQAWALSHLLRAIEVDFADVLAKKNATVSVRQIIRELEASQEPLWSPMVLNGSGFGMWANHSLVMANYISRANAAVIDLRQLLTQG
;
A
#
# COMPACT_ATOMS: atom_id res chain seq x y z
N MET A 1 -56.29 -60.19 -77.89
CA MET A 1 -55.17 -60.89 -78.52
C MET A 1 -53.93 -60.63 -77.67
N LEU A 2 -53.22 -61.70 -77.31
CA LEU A 2 -51.81 -61.86 -76.87
C LEU A 2 -50.96 -60.56 -76.71
N ASP A 3 -50.06 -60.37 -75.74
CA ASP A 3 -49.16 -61.36 -75.14
C ASP A 3 -48.42 -60.82 -73.89
N TRP A 4 -48.08 -61.78 -73.03
CA TRP A 4 -47.17 -61.80 -71.88
C TRP A 4 -45.71 -61.28 -72.04
N LYS A 5 -45.05 -61.19 -70.86
CA LYS A 5 -43.62 -61.46 -70.53
C LYS A 5 -42.64 -60.29 -70.32
N ASN A 6 -42.49 -59.95 -69.03
CA ASN A 6 -41.26 -59.86 -68.25
C ASN A 6 -39.95 -59.46 -68.94
N ARG A 7 -39.28 -58.41 -68.40
CA ARG A 7 -37.98 -58.57 -67.74
C ARG A 7 -37.57 -57.35 -66.90
N THR A 8 -37.28 -57.66 -65.65
CA THR A 8 -36.43 -57.00 -64.65
C THR A 8 -35.37 -56.02 -65.18
N GLY A 9 -35.24 -54.86 -64.53
CA GLY A 9 -34.12 -53.92 -64.74
C GLY A 9 -34.05 -52.87 -63.64
N LYS A 10 -33.00 -53.01 -62.83
CA LYS A 10 -32.52 -52.19 -61.70
C LYS A 10 -32.77 -50.67 -61.77
N ALA A 11 -32.92 -50.12 -60.56
CA ALA A 11 -32.92 -48.70 -60.26
C ALA A 11 -31.73 -47.95 -60.90
N GLU A 12 -32.03 -46.92 -61.67
CA GLU A 12 -31.05 -45.94 -62.14
C GLU A 12 -31.42 -44.54 -61.63
N ALA A 13 -30.48 -44.04 -60.84
CA ALA A 13 -30.17 -42.68 -60.45
C ALA A 13 -30.99 -41.54 -61.09
N ARG A 14 -31.83 -40.91 -60.27
CA ARG A 14 -32.10 -39.47 -60.41
C ARG A 14 -31.05 -38.72 -59.59
N GLU A 15 -29.92 -38.44 -60.21
CA GLU A 15 -28.91 -37.53 -59.68
C GLU A 15 -29.46 -36.10 -59.79
N ARG A 16 -30.12 -35.61 -58.74
CA ARG A 16 -30.30 -34.16 -58.55
C ARG A 16 -28.96 -33.62 -58.07
N VAL A 17 -28.24 -32.95 -58.95
CA VAL A 17 -27.12 -32.09 -58.56
C VAL A 17 -27.72 -30.88 -57.84
N GLU A 18 -27.77 -30.92 -56.50
CA GLU A 18 -27.93 -29.69 -55.72
C GLU A 18 -26.65 -28.84 -55.87
N PRO A 19 -26.77 -27.53 -56.13
CA PRO A 19 -25.59 -26.68 -56.17
C PRO A 19 -25.03 -26.55 -54.75
N ARG A 20 -23.88 -27.19 -54.49
CA ARG A 20 -22.99 -26.91 -53.34
C ARG A 20 -22.53 -25.45 -53.38
N THR A 21 -23.39 -24.51 -52.97
CA THR A 21 -23.07 -23.07 -52.90
C THR A 21 -23.50 -22.42 -51.59
N ALA A 22 -23.83 -23.21 -50.56
CA ALA A 22 -24.25 -22.70 -49.24
C ALA A 22 -23.19 -22.82 -48.13
N ALA A 23 -22.06 -23.52 -48.34
CA ALA A 23 -21.07 -23.76 -47.28
C ALA A 23 -19.98 -22.67 -47.18
N THR A 24 -19.74 -21.88 -48.23
CA THR A 24 -18.65 -20.89 -48.25
C THR A 24 -19.04 -19.53 -47.65
N ARG A 25 -20.33 -19.14 -47.62
CA ARG A 25 -20.75 -17.83 -47.06
C ARG A 25 -20.67 -17.75 -45.53
N SER A 26 -20.79 -18.88 -44.82
CA SER A 26 -20.73 -18.91 -43.35
C SER A 26 -19.30 -18.73 -42.81
N TYR A 27 -18.30 -19.28 -43.52
CA TYR A 27 -16.88 -19.18 -43.11
C TYR A 27 -16.32 -17.76 -43.19
N PHE A 28 -16.66 -16.99 -44.25
CA PHE A 28 -16.19 -15.62 -44.37
C PHE A 28 -16.81 -14.69 -43.32
N GLY A 29 -18.10 -14.86 -43.00
CA GLY A 29 -18.76 -14.10 -41.92
C GLY A 29 -18.14 -14.36 -40.55
N GLY A 30 -17.80 -15.62 -40.24
CA GLY A 30 -17.10 -15.99 -39.01
C GLY A 30 -15.66 -15.42 -38.94
N LEU A 31 -14.97 -15.32 -40.07
CA LEU A 31 -13.61 -14.77 -40.15
C LEU A 31 -13.58 -13.23 -40.00
N PHE A 32 -14.56 -12.52 -40.57
CA PHE A 32 -14.69 -11.07 -40.34
C PHE A 32 -15.11 -10.75 -38.91
N PHE A 33 -16.01 -11.55 -38.33
CA PHE A 33 -16.41 -11.41 -36.92
C PHE A 33 -15.25 -11.71 -35.96
N SER A 34 -14.45 -12.75 -36.21
CA SER A 34 -13.27 -13.07 -35.39
C SER A 34 -12.17 -12.02 -35.50
N ARG A 35 -11.95 -11.43 -36.69
CA ARG A 35 -11.01 -10.31 -36.89
C ARG A 35 -11.48 -9.03 -36.22
N ALA A 36 -12.78 -8.73 -36.28
CA ALA A 36 -13.38 -7.58 -35.59
C ALA A 36 -13.29 -7.74 -34.06
N LEU A 37 -13.63 -8.92 -33.54
CA LEU A 37 -13.50 -9.25 -32.11
C LEU A 37 -12.04 -9.18 -31.65
N GLY A 38 -11.11 -9.74 -32.41
CA GLY A 38 -9.67 -9.67 -32.11
C GLY A 38 -9.13 -8.24 -32.13
N SER A 39 -9.60 -7.41 -33.06
CA SER A 39 -9.23 -5.98 -33.11
C SER A 39 -9.78 -5.21 -31.91
N LEU A 40 -11.01 -5.51 -31.48
CA LEU A 40 -11.63 -4.90 -30.30
C LEU A 40 -10.91 -5.30 -29.01
N ILE A 41 -10.56 -6.58 -28.86
CA ILE A 41 -9.75 -7.06 -27.72
C ILE A 41 -8.36 -6.42 -27.75
N GLY A 42 -7.71 -6.34 -28.91
CA GLY A 42 -6.41 -5.70 -29.06
C GLY A 42 -6.45 -4.21 -28.68
N LEU A 43 -7.48 -3.48 -29.12
CA LEU A 43 -7.69 -2.08 -28.73
C LEU A 43 -7.93 -1.95 -27.22
N TYR A 44 -8.77 -2.81 -26.64
CA TYR A 44 -9.02 -2.84 -25.19
C TYR A 44 -7.72 -3.04 -24.41
N LEU A 45 -6.90 -4.02 -24.78
CA LEU A 45 -5.62 -4.27 -24.13
C LEU A 45 -4.65 -3.09 -24.26
N LEU A 46 -4.63 -2.42 -25.41
CA LEU A 46 -3.81 -1.22 -25.61
C LEU A 46 -4.26 -0.08 -24.70
N VAL A 47 -5.57 0.14 -24.56
CA VAL A 47 -6.11 1.11 -23.59
C VAL A 47 -5.74 0.70 -22.16
N CYS A 48 -5.82 -0.58 -21.80
CA CYS A 48 -5.41 -1.07 -20.48
C CYS A 48 -3.93 -0.81 -20.20
N VAL A 49 -3.04 -0.91 -21.19
CA VAL A 49 -1.61 -0.56 -21.01
C VAL A 49 -1.45 0.93 -20.70
N GLY A 50 -2.13 1.80 -21.45
CA GLY A 50 -2.10 3.25 -21.21
C GLY A 50 -2.67 3.63 -19.83
N LEU A 51 -3.79 3.02 -19.45
CA LEU A 51 -4.39 3.20 -18.12
C LEU A 51 -3.48 2.66 -17.02
N GLY A 52 -2.88 1.47 -17.21
CA GLY A 52 -1.96 0.87 -16.25
C GLY A 52 -0.77 1.79 -15.97
N TRP A 53 -0.18 2.39 -17.01
CA TRP A 53 0.91 3.36 -16.84
C TRP A 53 0.47 4.59 -16.03
N TYR A 54 -0.72 5.14 -16.30
CA TYR A 54 -1.27 6.26 -15.55
C TYR A 54 -1.63 5.89 -14.09
N TRP A 55 -2.16 4.69 -13.86
CA TRP A 55 -2.53 4.18 -12.53
C TRP A 55 -1.32 3.74 -11.70
N SER A 56 -0.16 3.54 -12.33
CA SER A 56 1.12 3.27 -11.65
C SER A 56 1.77 4.55 -11.08
N ALA A 57 1.25 5.74 -11.36
CA ALA A 57 1.81 6.97 -10.82
C ALA A 57 1.55 7.07 -9.31
N GLU A 58 2.62 7.13 -8.52
CA GLU A 58 2.54 7.37 -7.09
C GLU A 58 2.08 8.81 -6.79
N PRO A 59 1.18 9.01 -5.83
CA PRO A 59 0.78 10.35 -5.39
C PRO A 59 1.95 11.18 -4.85
N ASP A 60 1.99 12.47 -5.20
CA ASP A 60 2.99 13.40 -4.67
C ASP A 60 2.83 13.67 -3.17
N LEU A 61 3.89 14.19 -2.55
CA LEU A 61 3.81 14.72 -1.18
C LEU A 61 2.93 15.98 -1.17
N PHE A 62 2.12 16.14 -0.11
CA PHE A 62 1.29 17.34 0.08
C PHE A 62 1.73 18.16 1.30
N PRO A 63 1.53 19.50 1.28
CA PRO A 63 1.88 20.36 2.41
C PRO A 63 0.90 20.14 3.57
N VAL A 64 1.27 19.29 4.53
CA VAL A 64 0.45 18.87 5.68
C VAL A 64 -0.25 20.01 6.42
N GLN A 65 0.49 21.06 6.80
CA GLN A 65 -0.07 22.20 7.53
C GLN A 65 -1.09 22.98 6.70
N GLN A 66 -0.77 23.22 5.43
CA GLN A 66 -1.67 23.97 4.52
C GLN A 66 -2.94 23.17 4.22
N ASN A 67 -2.81 21.85 4.05
CA ASN A 67 -3.94 20.95 3.88
C ASN A 67 -4.87 20.98 5.10
N ALA A 68 -4.31 20.92 6.31
CA ALA A 68 -5.09 21.03 7.54
C ALA A 68 -5.77 22.39 7.70
N GLN A 69 -5.08 23.49 7.38
CA GLN A 69 -5.65 24.84 7.39
C GLN A 69 -6.81 24.97 6.41
N ALA A 70 -6.62 24.52 5.17
CA ALA A 70 -7.67 24.58 4.14
C ALA A 70 -8.90 23.74 4.53
N ALA A 71 -8.71 22.57 5.16
CA ALA A 71 -9.80 21.73 5.66
C ALA A 71 -10.57 22.43 6.80
N ALA A 72 -9.86 23.09 7.71
CA ALA A 72 -10.44 23.84 8.81
C ALA A 72 -11.27 25.04 8.31
N GLU A 73 -10.73 25.80 7.36
CA GLU A 73 -11.42 26.94 6.72
C GLU A 73 -12.68 26.49 5.99
N LYS A 74 -12.60 25.42 5.20
CA LYS A 74 -13.73 24.86 4.45
C LYS A 74 -14.89 24.42 5.34
N THR A 75 -14.57 23.95 6.55
CA THR A 75 -15.55 23.44 7.52
C THR A 75 -15.94 24.45 8.59
N GLY A 76 -15.35 25.66 8.57
CA GLY A 76 -15.56 26.68 9.60
C GLY A 76 -15.14 26.24 10.99
N LYS A 77 -14.14 25.36 11.09
CA LYS A 77 -13.62 24.79 12.34
C LYS A 77 -12.32 25.47 12.75
N GLN A 78 -12.05 25.52 14.06
CA GLN A 78 -10.76 25.99 14.57
C GLN A 78 -9.76 24.83 14.57
N MET A 79 -8.51 25.13 14.23
CA MET A 79 -7.43 24.16 14.39
C MET A 79 -7.06 24.06 15.87
N VAL A 80 -7.35 22.90 16.44
CA VAL A 80 -6.99 22.53 17.80
C VAL A 80 -5.88 21.47 17.78
N VAL A 81 -5.23 21.25 18.92
CA VAL A 81 -4.20 20.21 19.05
C VAL A 81 -4.77 18.85 18.64
N GLY A 82 -4.07 18.16 17.75
CA GLY A 82 -4.48 16.86 17.18
C GLY A 82 -5.21 17.01 15.84
N TYR A 83 -5.76 18.19 15.52
CA TYR A 83 -6.51 18.39 14.28
C TYR A 83 -5.67 18.05 13.04
N THR A 84 -4.39 18.46 13.04
CA THR A 84 -3.46 18.24 11.91
C THR A 84 -3.20 16.75 11.70
N THR A 85 -2.98 15.99 12.77
CA THR A 85 -2.73 14.54 12.76
C THR A 85 -3.93 13.80 12.20
N ILE A 86 -5.14 14.11 12.66
CA ILE A 86 -6.35 13.45 12.18
C ILE A 86 -6.66 13.84 10.73
N GLU A 87 -6.49 15.11 10.34
CA GLU A 87 -6.70 15.52 8.96
C GLU A 87 -5.72 14.85 8.00
N THR A 88 -4.46 14.74 8.42
CA THR A 88 -3.43 14.08 7.62
C THR A 88 -3.73 12.60 7.47
N LEU A 89 -4.14 11.91 8.56
CA LEU A 89 -4.56 10.50 8.48
C LEU A 89 -5.75 10.31 7.54
N LYS A 90 -6.76 11.18 7.61
CA LYS A 90 -7.90 11.17 6.67
C LYS A 90 -7.45 11.38 5.23
N THR A 91 -6.52 12.29 4.99
CA THR A 91 -6.01 12.61 3.65
C THR A 91 -5.19 11.46 3.08
N VAL A 92 -4.30 10.86 3.89
CA VAL A 92 -3.51 9.68 3.53
C VAL A 92 -4.44 8.49 3.21
N ALA A 93 -5.41 8.19 4.08
CA ALA A 93 -6.38 7.13 3.83
C ALA A 93 -7.28 7.43 2.62
N GLY A 94 -7.71 8.69 2.45
CA GLY A 94 -8.50 9.13 1.31
C GLY A 94 -7.72 9.06 -0.01
N THR A 95 -6.40 9.22 0.03
CA THR A 95 -5.55 9.09 -1.16
C THR A 95 -5.56 7.66 -1.70
N LEU A 96 -5.62 6.65 -0.82
CA LEU A 96 -5.79 5.24 -1.25
C LEU A 96 -7.05 5.03 -2.10
N LEU A 97 -8.12 5.75 -1.79
CA LEU A 97 -9.41 5.63 -2.47
C LEU A 97 -9.52 6.49 -3.72
N ASN A 98 -8.85 7.64 -3.75
CA ASN A 98 -9.08 8.68 -4.75
C ASN A 98 -7.91 8.89 -5.73
N LYS A 99 -6.79 8.18 -5.56
CA LYS A 99 -5.67 8.23 -6.52
C LYS A 99 -6.10 7.76 -7.92
N PRO A 100 -5.32 8.03 -8.98
CA PRO A 100 -5.57 7.49 -10.30
C PRO A 100 -5.81 5.97 -10.28
N GLY A 101 -6.93 5.54 -10.85
CA GLY A 101 -7.36 4.13 -10.83
C GLY A 101 -8.13 3.69 -9.58
N GLY A 102 -8.29 4.55 -8.57
CA GLY A 102 -8.93 4.19 -7.31
C GLY A 102 -8.07 3.24 -6.49
N TYR A 103 -8.73 2.41 -5.69
CA TYR A 103 -8.07 1.37 -4.90
C TYR A 103 -7.93 0.09 -5.74
N ILE A 104 -6.70 -0.30 -6.07
CA ILE A 104 -6.42 -1.31 -7.10
C ILE A 104 -6.20 -2.70 -6.48
N SER A 105 -5.81 -2.78 -5.20
CA SER A 105 -5.46 -4.04 -4.52
C SER A 105 -6.55 -5.12 -4.53
N ASN A 106 -7.82 -4.76 -4.72
CA ASN A 106 -8.95 -5.69 -4.78
C ASN A 106 -9.56 -5.80 -6.20
N ASP A 107 -8.95 -5.20 -7.22
CA ASP A 107 -9.43 -5.25 -8.60
C ASP A 107 -9.40 -6.67 -9.18
N ARG A 108 -10.40 -6.96 -10.02
CA ARG A 108 -10.55 -8.28 -10.69
C ARG A 108 -10.43 -8.22 -12.21
N PHE A 109 -10.26 -7.03 -12.78
CA PHE A 109 -10.18 -6.83 -14.22
C PHE A 109 -8.91 -6.06 -14.62
N PRO A 110 -8.40 -6.24 -15.84
CA PRO A 110 -7.32 -5.40 -16.36
C PRO A 110 -7.73 -3.91 -16.43
N PRO A 111 -6.83 -2.97 -16.09
CA PRO A 111 -5.41 -3.20 -15.81
C PRO A 111 -5.07 -3.52 -14.35
N GLY A 112 -5.99 -3.56 -13.39
CA GLY A 112 -5.61 -3.87 -11.99
C GLY A 112 -5.00 -5.27 -11.82
N LEU A 113 -5.47 -6.26 -12.60
CA LEU A 113 -5.09 -7.69 -12.46
C LEU A 113 -3.59 -7.98 -12.67
N TRP A 114 -2.91 -7.24 -13.55
CA TRP A 114 -1.50 -7.45 -13.89
C TRP A 114 -0.57 -6.40 -13.26
N MET A 115 -1.10 -5.51 -12.41
CA MET A 115 -0.34 -4.51 -11.66
C MET A 115 -0.04 -5.06 -10.28
N ASP A 116 1.22 -5.06 -9.87
CA ASP A 116 1.70 -5.54 -8.58
C ASP A 116 2.34 -4.44 -7.73
N ASN A 117 3.07 -3.53 -8.38
CA ASN A 117 3.74 -2.39 -7.75
C ASN A 117 2.79 -1.48 -6.98
N MET A 118 1.72 -1.00 -7.62
CA MET A 118 0.77 -0.07 -6.98
C MET A 118 -0.02 -0.74 -5.84
N PRO A 119 -0.54 -1.98 -5.98
CA PRO A 119 -1.09 -2.71 -4.83
C PRO A 119 -0.12 -2.89 -3.66
N SER A 120 1.17 -3.15 -3.92
CA SER A 120 2.19 -3.21 -2.88
C SER A 120 2.39 -1.86 -2.18
N TRP A 121 2.42 -0.76 -2.94
CA TRP A 121 2.45 0.60 -2.40
C TRP A 121 1.22 0.91 -1.55
N GLU A 122 0.01 0.58 -2.02
CA GLU A 122 -1.25 0.74 -1.28
C GLU A 122 -1.23 -0.01 0.04
N TYR A 123 -0.74 -1.26 0.05
CA TYR A 123 -0.58 -2.02 1.27
C TYR A 123 0.37 -1.34 2.26
N GLY A 124 1.48 -0.78 1.78
CA GLY A 124 2.41 -0.01 2.59
C GLY A 124 1.73 1.19 3.26
N VAL A 125 1.01 2.00 2.49
CA VAL A 125 0.24 3.14 3.04
C VAL A 125 -0.79 2.66 4.07
N LEU A 126 -1.53 1.60 3.76
CA LEU A 126 -2.57 1.04 4.62
C LEU A 126 -2.01 0.54 5.97
N VAL A 127 -0.80 -0.03 5.99
CA VAL A 127 -0.13 -0.42 7.25
C VAL A 127 0.07 0.79 8.16
N GLN A 128 0.53 1.92 7.63
CA GLN A 128 0.74 3.14 8.42
C GLN A 128 -0.59 3.76 8.88
N VAL A 129 -1.64 3.71 8.05
CA VAL A 129 -3.00 4.12 8.43
C VAL A 129 -3.52 3.27 9.59
N ARG A 130 -3.33 1.94 9.54
CA ARG A 130 -3.74 1.01 10.61
C ARG A 130 -3.00 1.28 11.91
N ASP A 131 -1.68 1.43 11.84
CA ASP A 131 -0.84 1.63 13.03
C ASP A 131 -1.16 2.98 13.70
N LEU A 132 -1.30 4.07 12.94
CA LEU A 132 -1.69 5.36 13.53
C LEU A 132 -3.14 5.38 14.02
N SER A 133 -4.08 4.73 13.32
CA SER A 133 -5.46 4.63 13.80
C SER A 133 -5.54 3.88 15.14
N ARG A 134 -4.71 2.86 15.33
CA ARG A 134 -4.58 2.16 16.61
C ARG A 134 -3.97 3.05 17.68
N ALA A 135 -2.87 3.74 17.39
CA ALA A 135 -2.25 4.67 18.33
C ALA A 135 -3.19 5.81 18.73
N LEU A 136 -4.00 6.33 17.79
CA LEU A 136 -5.03 7.32 18.09
C LEU A 136 -6.02 6.81 19.13
N ARG A 137 -6.58 5.62 18.90
CA ARG A 137 -7.57 5.01 19.79
C ARG A 137 -6.97 4.65 21.16
N LYS A 138 -5.78 4.06 21.17
CA LYS A 138 -5.15 3.46 22.36
C LYS A 138 -4.41 4.49 23.22
N ASP A 139 -3.67 5.40 22.59
CA ASP A 139 -2.71 6.27 23.26
C ASP A 139 -3.11 7.76 23.14
N PHE A 140 -3.41 8.27 21.94
CA PHE A 140 -3.57 9.72 21.74
C PHE A 140 -4.94 10.26 22.19
N ALA A 141 -6.02 9.52 22.11
CA ALA A 141 -7.35 10.00 22.50
C ALA A 141 -7.73 9.67 23.95
N ARG A 142 -6.84 9.02 24.71
CA ARG A 142 -7.13 8.50 26.04
C ARG A 142 -6.07 8.92 27.06
N SER A 143 -6.52 9.27 28.27
CA SER A 143 -5.62 9.47 29.41
C SER A 143 -5.33 8.13 30.10
N GLN A 144 -4.14 7.97 30.69
CA GLN A 144 -3.72 6.72 31.37
C GLN A 144 -4.72 6.20 32.42
N SER A 145 -5.45 7.10 33.10
CA SER A 145 -6.38 6.76 34.18
C SER A 145 -7.81 6.47 33.72
N GLN A 146 -8.18 6.87 32.51
CA GLN A 146 -9.50 6.58 31.95
C GLN A 146 -9.48 5.22 31.27
N SER A 147 -10.58 4.46 31.35
CA SER A 147 -10.73 3.17 30.65
C SER A 147 -11.59 3.23 29.39
N THR A 148 -12.30 4.34 29.20
CA THR A 148 -13.24 4.52 28.10
C THR A 148 -12.52 4.95 26.84
N GLU A 149 -12.74 4.21 25.75
CA GLU A 149 -12.25 4.56 24.41
C GLU A 149 -13.23 5.54 23.73
N ASP A 150 -12.73 6.39 22.81
CA ASP A 150 -13.61 7.20 21.97
C ASP A 150 -14.40 6.30 21.01
N ALA A 151 -15.72 6.51 20.96
CA ALA A 151 -16.63 5.64 20.22
C ALA A 151 -16.43 5.66 18.70
N ASP A 152 -15.93 6.76 18.12
CA ASP A 152 -15.63 6.80 16.68
C ASP A 152 -14.26 6.20 16.38
N LEU A 153 -13.26 6.39 17.24
CA LEU A 153 -11.96 5.74 17.06
C LEU A 153 -12.05 4.22 17.24
N ALA A 154 -12.89 3.75 18.17
CA ALA A 154 -13.25 2.34 18.33
C ALA A 154 -13.90 1.74 17.07
N LYS A 155 -14.60 2.56 16.26
CA LYS A 155 -15.14 2.16 14.96
C LYS A 155 -14.11 2.30 13.83
N ALA A 156 -13.28 3.34 13.85
CA ALA A 156 -12.33 3.62 12.78
C ALA A 156 -11.24 2.54 12.65
N GLU A 157 -10.62 2.10 13.75
CA GLU A 157 -9.52 1.14 13.68
C GLU A 157 -9.93 -0.19 13.02
N PRO A 158 -11.04 -0.86 13.43
CA PRO A 158 -11.47 -2.10 12.78
C PRO A 158 -11.73 -1.94 11.27
N ARG A 159 -12.29 -0.80 10.85
CA ARG A 159 -12.56 -0.50 9.44
C ARG A 159 -11.28 -0.45 8.61
N PHE A 160 -10.23 0.19 9.11
CA PHE A 160 -8.93 0.18 8.43
C PHE A 160 -8.22 -1.18 8.51
N ASN A 161 -8.51 -2.00 9.53
CA ASN A 161 -7.98 -3.36 9.65
C ASN A 161 -8.78 -4.42 8.88
N PHE A 162 -9.81 -4.01 8.13
CA PHE A 162 -10.54 -4.91 7.23
C PHE A 162 -9.62 -5.47 6.13
N ASP A 163 -10.03 -6.61 5.55
CA ASP A 163 -9.30 -7.26 4.46
C ASP A 163 -9.06 -6.28 3.31
N ASN A 164 -7.83 -6.22 2.82
CA ASN A 164 -7.40 -5.28 1.80
C ASN A 164 -7.65 -5.78 0.37
N LYS A 165 -8.16 -7.01 0.20
CA LYS A 165 -8.47 -7.65 -1.10
C LYS A 165 -9.96 -7.95 -1.32
N SER A 166 -10.83 -7.46 -0.44
CA SER A 166 -12.27 -7.71 -0.55
C SER A 166 -12.91 -6.82 -1.61
N TRP A 167 -13.54 -7.42 -2.63
CA TRP A 167 -14.12 -6.71 -3.78
C TRP A 167 -15.63 -6.42 -3.66
N ILE A 168 -16.43 -7.33 -3.10
CA ILE A 168 -17.90 -7.27 -3.22
C ILE A 168 -18.60 -6.75 -1.96
N LEU A 169 -18.74 -7.55 -0.89
CA LEU A 169 -19.59 -7.18 0.25
C LEU A 169 -19.03 -7.70 1.60
N PRO A 170 -18.56 -6.81 2.50
CA PRO A 170 -18.27 -5.40 2.24
C PRO A 170 -16.98 -5.26 1.39
N SER A 171 -16.92 -4.23 0.53
CA SER A 171 -15.71 -3.93 -0.24
C SER A 171 -14.69 -3.20 0.65
N SER A 172 -13.40 -3.39 0.39
CA SER A 172 -12.32 -2.72 1.14
C SER A 172 -12.47 -1.19 1.14
N GLU A 173 -12.85 -0.60 0.00
CA GLU A 173 -13.06 0.84 -0.17
C GLU A 173 -14.20 1.35 0.69
N SER A 174 -15.32 0.62 0.73
CA SER A 174 -16.48 1.00 1.54
C SER A 174 -16.16 1.00 3.04
N GLU A 175 -15.36 0.02 3.48
CA GLU A 175 -14.90 -0.09 4.86
C GLU A 175 -13.93 1.05 5.20
N PHE A 176 -12.94 1.31 4.34
CA PHE A 176 -11.99 2.41 4.54
C PHE A 176 -12.69 3.78 4.52
N GLN A 177 -13.69 3.98 3.66
CA GLN A 177 -14.49 5.20 3.63
C GLN A 177 -15.26 5.37 4.95
N GLU A 178 -15.82 4.31 5.53
CA GLU A 178 -16.48 4.41 6.84
C GLU A 178 -15.49 4.66 7.99
N GLY A 179 -14.25 4.17 7.85
CA GLY A 179 -13.13 4.56 8.71
C GLY A 179 -12.86 6.07 8.66
N ILE A 180 -12.76 6.64 7.46
CA ILE A 180 -12.59 8.10 7.24
C ILE A 180 -13.79 8.88 7.79
N ASN A 181 -15.01 8.39 7.61
CA ASN A 181 -16.22 9.02 8.16
C ASN A 181 -16.17 9.05 9.69
N SER A 182 -15.71 7.97 10.32
CA SER A 182 -15.52 7.90 11.78
C SER A 182 -14.46 8.89 12.27
N LEU A 183 -13.30 8.96 11.60
CA LEU A 183 -12.28 9.98 11.89
C LEU A 183 -12.82 11.41 11.74
N THR A 184 -13.67 11.66 10.75
CA THR A 184 -14.31 12.96 10.53
C THR A 184 -15.22 13.33 11.69
N ARG A 185 -16.03 12.39 12.19
CA ARG A 185 -16.89 12.61 13.38
C ARG A 185 -16.06 12.90 14.63
N TYR A 186 -14.98 12.15 14.86
CA TYR A 186 -14.04 12.40 15.95
C TYR A 186 -13.41 13.80 15.85
N GLN A 187 -12.88 14.17 14.68
CA GLN A 187 -12.27 15.47 14.44
C GLN A 187 -13.27 16.63 14.66
N ASN A 188 -14.52 16.46 14.21
CA ASN A 188 -15.56 17.48 14.38
C ASN A 188 -15.91 17.71 15.85
N ARG A 189 -15.88 16.66 16.69
CA ARG A 189 -16.02 16.77 18.14
C ARG A 189 -14.79 17.39 18.78
N LEU A 190 -13.59 17.01 18.33
CA LEU A 190 -12.32 17.56 18.83
C LEU A 190 -12.28 19.09 18.62
N ALA A 191 -12.72 19.57 17.46
CA ALA A 191 -12.80 20.99 17.13
C ALA A 191 -14.06 21.70 17.65
N SER A 192 -14.91 21.04 18.44
CA SER A 192 -16.10 21.65 19.05
C SER A 192 -15.77 22.22 20.43
N GLN A 193 -16.34 23.39 20.76
CA GLN A 193 -16.15 24.06 22.06
C GLN A 193 -17.04 23.47 23.19
N ASP A 194 -17.62 22.29 23.00
CA ASP A 194 -18.55 21.70 23.95
C ASP A 194 -17.81 20.92 25.06
N GLN A 195 -18.39 20.89 26.27
CA GLN A 195 -17.82 20.23 27.45
C GLN A 195 -17.73 18.69 27.31
N GLN A 196 -18.39 18.11 26.30
CA GLN A 196 -18.35 16.68 25.96
C GLN A 196 -17.49 16.40 24.71
N GLY A 197 -16.63 17.34 24.34
CA GLY A 197 -15.73 17.22 23.19
C GLY A 197 -14.79 16.02 23.28
N ALA A 198 -14.35 15.54 22.12
CA ALA A 198 -13.29 14.54 22.05
C ALA A 198 -11.96 15.16 22.50
N LEU A 199 -11.06 14.34 23.04
CA LEU A 199 -9.77 14.81 23.56
C LEU A 199 -8.62 14.20 22.75
N PHE A 200 -7.51 14.95 22.68
CA PHE A 200 -6.23 14.51 22.11
C PHE A 200 -5.10 14.90 23.08
N TYR A 201 -4.31 13.91 23.49
CA TYR A 201 -3.29 14.03 24.52
C TYR A 201 -1.88 13.99 23.92
N THR A 202 -1.24 15.15 23.86
CA THR A 202 0.15 15.32 23.44
C THR A 202 1.12 15.01 24.58
N ARG A 203 1.32 13.73 24.87
CA ARG A 203 2.25 13.27 25.91
C ARG A 203 3.44 12.52 25.30
N ALA A 204 4.61 12.65 25.92
CA ALA A 204 5.84 12.04 25.42
C ALA A 204 5.79 10.50 25.44
N ASP A 205 5.19 9.90 26.46
CA ASP A 205 4.99 8.45 26.57
C ASP A 205 4.08 7.92 25.46
N ASN A 206 2.96 8.59 25.20
CA ASN A 206 2.05 8.27 24.11
C ASN A 206 2.78 8.29 22.75
N LEU A 207 3.55 9.35 22.49
CA LEU A 207 4.33 9.48 21.25
C LEU A 207 5.38 8.37 21.15
N ASN A 208 6.07 8.05 22.25
CA ASN A 208 7.07 7.01 22.29
C ASN A 208 6.51 5.61 21.99
N ASN A 209 5.28 5.31 22.46
CA ASN A 209 4.61 4.06 22.16
C ASN A 209 4.41 3.88 20.64
N TRP A 210 3.83 4.87 19.97
CA TRP A 210 3.64 4.83 18.51
C TRP A 210 4.98 4.77 17.76
N LEU A 211 5.98 5.55 18.18
CA LEU A 211 7.32 5.49 17.59
C LEU A 211 8.00 4.13 17.77
N GLY A 212 7.63 3.36 18.79
CA GLY A 212 8.08 1.97 18.97
C GLY A 212 7.56 1.04 17.89
N ASP A 213 6.30 1.19 17.51
CA ASP A 213 5.71 0.46 16.38
C ASP A 213 6.39 0.88 15.07
N VAL A 214 6.60 2.19 14.86
CA VAL A 214 7.32 2.74 13.70
C VAL A 214 8.74 2.17 13.60
N ALA A 215 9.49 2.12 14.72
CA ALA A 215 10.83 1.55 14.74
C ALA A 215 10.82 0.07 14.33
N THR A 216 9.83 -0.69 14.79
CA THR A 216 9.70 -2.11 14.43
C THR A 216 9.41 -2.28 12.93
N ARG A 217 8.51 -1.45 12.36
CA ARG A 217 8.18 -1.45 10.93
C ARG A 217 9.38 -1.13 10.05
N LEU A 218 10.07 -0.01 10.33
CA LEU A 218 11.22 0.42 9.54
C LEU A 218 12.38 -0.58 9.62
N GLY A 219 12.62 -1.18 10.80
CA GLY A 219 13.62 -2.23 10.97
C GLY A 219 13.33 -3.46 10.12
N SER A 220 12.07 -3.92 10.11
CA SER A 220 11.62 -5.04 9.28
C SER A 220 11.75 -4.74 7.78
N LEU A 221 11.34 -3.55 7.33
CA LEU A 221 11.49 -3.11 5.94
C LEU A 221 12.95 -3.06 5.50
N SER A 222 13.82 -2.44 6.31
CA SER A 222 15.27 -2.38 6.03
C SER A 222 15.86 -3.77 5.85
N GLN A 223 15.44 -4.73 6.68
CA GLN A 223 15.93 -6.11 6.61
C GLN A 223 15.41 -6.85 5.37
N ARG A 224 14.14 -6.65 4.99
CA ARG A 224 13.55 -7.24 3.77
C ARG A 224 14.20 -6.67 2.50
N LEU A 225 14.42 -5.36 2.44
CA LEU A 225 15.12 -4.69 1.35
C LEU A 225 16.60 -5.09 1.25
N SER A 226 17.24 -5.36 2.39
CA SER A 226 18.63 -5.88 2.41
C SER A 226 18.71 -7.36 1.99
N ALA A 227 17.67 -8.15 2.27
CA ALA A 227 17.60 -9.55 1.85
C ALA A 227 17.28 -9.70 0.37
N SER A 228 16.54 -8.76 -0.23
CA SER A 228 16.22 -8.76 -1.67
C SER A 228 17.45 -8.55 -2.59
N VAL A 229 18.61 -8.25 -2.01
CA VAL A 229 19.89 -8.07 -2.70
C VAL A 229 20.93 -9.15 -2.35
N GLY A 230 20.50 -10.26 -1.73
CA GLY A 230 21.35 -11.43 -1.50
C GLY A 230 22.38 -11.27 -0.38
N ARG A 231 22.12 -10.42 0.63
CA ARG A 231 23.02 -10.31 1.78
C ARG A 231 22.98 -11.58 2.63
N VAL A 232 24.15 -12.17 2.86
CA VAL A 232 24.38 -13.25 3.82
C VAL A 232 23.87 -12.82 5.19
N LYS A 233 22.90 -13.52 5.75
CA LYS A 233 22.52 -13.36 7.16
C LYS A 233 23.36 -14.35 7.97
N LEU A 234 24.05 -13.83 8.99
CA LEU A 234 24.63 -14.67 10.03
C LEU A 234 23.47 -15.13 10.93
N ASN A 235 23.12 -16.41 10.90
CA ASN A 235 22.11 -16.94 11.80
C ASN A 235 22.69 -16.97 13.21
N SER A 236 22.20 -16.10 14.09
CA SER A 236 22.52 -16.11 15.51
C SER A 236 21.68 -17.13 16.29
N THR A 237 20.90 -17.97 15.61
CA THR A 237 20.19 -19.10 16.20
C THR A 237 21.25 -20.11 16.62
N LEU A 238 21.79 -19.94 17.83
CA LEU A 238 22.58 -20.94 18.52
C LEU A 238 21.73 -22.22 18.54
N LYS A 239 22.01 -23.16 17.62
CA LYS A 239 21.64 -24.56 17.83
C LYS A 239 22.19 -24.89 19.21
N THR A 240 21.32 -25.39 20.07
CA THR A 240 21.49 -25.61 21.52
C THR A 240 22.73 -26.45 21.85
N GLU A 241 23.91 -25.88 21.68
CA GLU A 241 25.17 -26.41 22.16
C GLU A 241 25.72 -25.40 23.16
N SER A 242 25.96 -25.89 24.37
CA SER A 242 26.55 -25.15 25.47
C SER A 242 27.84 -24.45 25.00
N VAL A 243 27.78 -23.13 24.83
CA VAL A 243 28.96 -22.32 24.50
C VAL A 243 29.92 -22.41 25.69
N LEU A 244 31.07 -23.07 25.50
CA LEU A 244 32.14 -23.13 26.50
C LEU A 244 32.79 -21.75 26.64
N PRO A 245 33.20 -21.32 27.85
CA PRO A 245 33.91 -20.06 28.05
C PRO A 245 35.17 -20.00 27.16
N GLY A 246 35.24 -18.99 26.28
CA GLY A 246 36.40 -18.75 25.40
C GLY A 246 36.29 -19.31 23.98
N GLN A 247 35.18 -19.93 23.58
CA GLN A 247 34.95 -20.32 22.18
C GLN A 247 34.01 -19.34 21.46
N VAL A 248 34.38 -18.97 20.22
CA VAL A 248 33.52 -18.20 19.33
C VAL A 248 32.45 -19.15 18.76
N PRO A 249 31.15 -18.85 18.90
CA PRO A 249 30.10 -19.69 18.31
C PRO A 249 30.28 -19.83 16.80
N GLN A 250 30.10 -21.04 16.26
CA GLN A 250 29.97 -21.21 14.82
C GLN A 250 28.63 -20.60 14.38
N LEU A 251 28.72 -19.53 13.58
CA LEU A 251 27.57 -18.90 12.94
C LEU A 251 27.39 -19.55 11.57
N ASP A 252 26.24 -20.21 11.35
CA ASP A 252 25.87 -20.68 10.02
C ASP A 252 25.47 -19.45 9.17
N GLU A 253 26.14 -19.25 8.04
CA GLU A 253 25.78 -18.24 7.04
C GLU A 253 24.63 -18.78 6.18
N GLU A 254 23.46 -18.15 6.26
CA GLU A 254 22.31 -18.48 5.40
C GLU A 254 21.99 -17.28 4.50
N VAL A 255 22.06 -17.50 3.18
CA VAL A 255 21.63 -16.52 2.19
C VAL A 255 20.13 -16.70 1.97
N VAL A 256 19.33 -15.84 2.58
CA VAL A 256 17.87 -15.79 2.33
C VAL A 256 17.61 -14.73 1.27
N GLU A 257 17.50 -15.15 0.00
CA GLU A 257 17.14 -14.27 -1.12
C GLU A 257 15.62 -14.19 -1.30
N THR A 258 15.11 -13.00 -1.59
CA THR A 258 13.71 -12.84 -2.00
C THR A 258 13.56 -13.27 -3.46
N PRO A 259 12.54 -14.07 -3.84
CA PRO A 259 12.30 -14.40 -5.24
C PRO A 259 12.24 -13.15 -6.11
N TRP A 260 12.82 -13.21 -7.32
CA TRP A 260 12.98 -12.04 -8.18
C TRP A 260 11.67 -11.28 -8.47
N LEU A 261 10.56 -12.02 -8.60
CA LEU A 261 9.19 -11.48 -8.80
C LEU A 261 8.56 -10.82 -7.56
N GLN A 262 9.27 -10.78 -6.42
CA GLN A 262 8.80 -10.14 -5.19
C GLN A 262 9.70 -8.97 -4.76
N ILE A 263 10.79 -8.74 -5.48
CA ILE A 263 11.76 -7.67 -5.19
C ILE A 263 11.09 -6.30 -5.26
N ASP A 264 10.40 -6.06 -6.36
CA ASP A 264 9.63 -4.85 -6.61
C ASP A 264 8.49 -4.68 -5.60
N ASN A 265 7.78 -5.75 -5.25
CA ASN A 265 6.74 -5.73 -4.23
C ASN A 265 7.27 -5.21 -2.87
N VAL A 266 8.41 -5.71 -2.40
CA VAL A 266 9.05 -5.20 -1.17
C VAL A 266 9.47 -3.74 -1.31
N PHE A 267 9.98 -3.36 -2.48
CA PHE A 267 10.40 -1.99 -2.77
C PHE A 267 9.22 -1.00 -2.73
N TYR A 268 8.13 -1.30 -3.43
CA TYR A 268 6.96 -0.43 -3.48
C TYR A 268 6.19 -0.41 -2.16
N GLU A 269 6.12 -1.53 -1.43
CA GLU A 269 5.59 -1.54 -0.07
C GLU A 269 6.39 -0.59 0.84
N ALA A 270 7.72 -0.62 0.76
CA ALA A 270 8.58 0.29 1.51
C ALA A 270 8.35 1.75 1.10
N ARG A 271 8.17 2.03 -0.21
CA ARG A 271 7.85 3.37 -0.69
C ARG A 271 6.51 3.88 -0.15
N GLY A 272 5.47 3.06 -0.18
CA GLY A 272 4.15 3.40 0.37
C GLY A 272 4.20 3.67 1.88
N GLN A 273 4.92 2.84 2.64
CA GLN A 273 5.13 3.09 4.07
C GLN A 273 5.88 4.39 4.33
N ALA A 274 6.96 4.66 3.59
CA ALA A 274 7.76 5.87 3.76
C ALA A 274 6.98 7.14 3.36
N TRP A 275 6.19 7.08 2.29
CA TRP A 275 5.29 8.15 1.86
C TRP A 275 4.25 8.47 2.92
N ALA A 276 3.55 7.46 3.46
CA ALA A 276 2.55 7.70 4.48
C ALA A 276 3.19 8.22 5.78
N LEU A 277 4.27 7.57 6.23
CA LEU A 277 4.93 7.92 7.48
C LEU A 277 5.54 9.33 7.45
N SER A 278 6.07 9.81 6.32
CA SER A 278 6.59 11.19 6.22
C SER A 278 5.50 12.22 6.49
N HIS A 279 4.31 12.06 5.90
CA HIS A 279 3.15 12.91 6.17
C HIS A 279 2.70 12.83 7.62
N LEU A 280 2.59 11.61 8.17
CA LEU A 280 2.16 11.40 9.55
C LEU A 280 3.14 12.03 10.54
N LEU A 281 4.46 11.89 10.33
CA LEU A 281 5.48 12.53 11.17
C LEU A 281 5.46 14.05 11.05
N ARG A 282 5.21 14.60 9.85
CA ARG A 282 5.03 16.05 9.65
C ARG A 282 3.80 16.58 10.41
N ALA A 283 2.72 15.80 10.50
CA ALA A 283 1.55 16.16 11.29
C ALA A 283 1.82 16.08 12.80
N ILE A 284 2.56 15.05 13.23
CA ILE A 284 3.02 14.89 14.62
C ILE A 284 3.97 16.03 15.01
N GLU A 285 4.86 16.48 14.12
CA GLU A 285 5.72 17.63 14.36
C GLU A 285 4.92 18.88 14.76
N VAL A 286 3.74 19.06 14.15
CA VAL A 286 2.84 20.18 14.42
C VAL A 286 2.11 19.99 15.74
N ASP A 287 1.39 18.88 15.89
CA ASP A 287 0.52 18.70 17.07
C ASP A 287 1.32 18.40 18.35
N PHE A 288 2.50 17.78 18.26
CA PHE A 288 3.39 17.53 19.40
C PHE A 288 4.51 18.57 19.53
N ALA A 289 4.41 19.73 18.88
CA ALA A 289 5.47 20.75 18.84
C ALA A 289 6.02 21.08 20.23
N ASP A 290 5.15 21.31 21.22
CA ASP A 290 5.55 21.64 22.60
C ASP A 290 6.30 20.50 23.29
N VAL A 291 5.86 19.25 23.09
CA VAL A 291 6.52 18.06 23.65
C VAL A 291 7.89 17.88 23.01
N LEU A 292 7.96 17.99 21.69
CA LEU A 292 9.20 17.85 20.94
C LEU A 292 10.20 18.95 21.30
N ALA A 293 9.74 20.19 21.42
CA ALA A 293 10.57 21.31 21.83
C ALA A 293 11.11 21.12 23.26
N LYS A 294 10.25 20.72 24.20
CA LYS A 294 10.64 20.46 25.60
C LYS A 294 11.69 19.35 25.72
N LYS A 295 11.65 18.35 24.84
CA LYS A 295 12.58 17.21 24.81
C LYS A 295 13.79 17.43 23.88
N ASN A 296 13.95 18.62 23.28
CA ASN A 296 14.96 18.90 22.24
C ASN A 296 14.94 17.91 21.06
N ALA A 297 13.75 17.40 20.73
CA ALA A 297 13.53 16.30 19.79
C ALA A 297 13.09 16.75 18.38
N THR A 298 12.81 18.05 18.19
CA THR A 298 12.32 18.60 16.90
C THR A 298 13.28 18.30 15.73
N VAL A 299 14.60 18.43 15.96
CA VAL A 299 15.60 18.17 14.92
C VAL A 299 15.61 16.69 14.53
N SER A 300 15.51 15.79 15.49
CA SER A 300 15.46 14.33 15.24
C SER A 300 14.24 13.95 14.39
N VAL A 301 13.06 14.50 14.69
CA VAL A 301 11.84 14.27 13.88
C VAL A 301 12.04 14.74 12.44
N ARG A 302 12.59 15.94 12.23
CA ARG A 302 12.86 16.47 10.88
C ARG A 302 13.88 15.64 10.11
N GLN A 303 14.88 15.09 10.79
CA GLN A 303 15.85 14.19 10.15
C GLN A 303 15.17 12.91 9.66
N ILE A 304 14.30 12.30 10.48
CA ILE A 304 13.53 11.12 10.05
C ILE A 304 12.67 11.45 8.84
N ILE A 305 11.92 12.56 8.88
CA ILE A 305 11.08 13.01 7.76
C ILE A 305 11.92 13.16 6.49
N ARG A 306 13.07 13.82 6.57
CA ARG A 306 13.96 14.03 5.42
C ARG A 306 14.45 12.73 4.78
N GLU A 307 14.83 11.74 5.60
CA GLU A 307 15.27 10.43 5.08
C GLU A 307 14.13 9.67 4.39
N LEU A 308 12.91 9.77 4.93
CA LEU A 308 11.71 9.18 4.32
C LEU A 308 11.32 9.91 3.02
N GLU A 309 11.36 11.24 2.98
CA GLU A 309 11.08 12.03 1.77
C GLU A 309 12.13 11.78 0.68
N ALA A 310 13.41 11.68 1.04
CA ALA A 310 14.49 11.34 0.09
C ALA A 310 14.34 9.92 -0.51
N SER A 311 13.62 9.03 0.17
CA SER A 311 13.30 7.70 -0.35
C SER A 311 12.23 7.72 -1.46
N GLN A 312 11.56 8.87 -1.66
CA GLN A 312 10.50 9.05 -2.66
C GLN A 312 10.99 9.60 -4.00
N GLU A 313 12.31 9.80 -4.16
CA GLU A 313 12.91 10.28 -5.41
C GLU A 313 12.43 9.49 -6.65
N PRO A 314 12.18 10.15 -7.79
CA PRO A 314 11.63 9.48 -8.98
C PRO A 314 12.53 8.35 -9.48
N LEU A 315 11.90 7.21 -9.77
CA LEU A 315 12.54 6.12 -10.48
C LEU A 315 12.55 6.39 -11.98
N TRP A 316 13.75 6.57 -12.54
CA TRP A 316 13.94 6.73 -13.99
C TRP A 316 14.02 5.40 -14.73
N SER A 317 14.27 4.31 -14.00
CA SER A 317 14.27 2.95 -14.55
C SER A 317 12.83 2.43 -14.68
N PRO A 318 12.44 1.80 -15.80
CA PRO A 318 11.11 1.19 -15.94
C PRO A 318 10.89 -0.01 -15.03
N MET A 319 11.96 -0.54 -14.41
CA MET A 319 11.92 -1.69 -13.50
C MET A 319 12.84 -1.48 -12.30
N VAL A 320 12.48 -2.06 -11.16
CA VAL A 320 13.34 -2.07 -9.97
C VAL A 320 14.55 -2.97 -10.24
N LEU A 321 15.74 -2.35 -10.35
CA LEU A 321 17.00 -3.07 -10.52
C LEU A 321 17.66 -3.35 -9.18
N ASN A 322 18.07 -4.61 -8.97
CA ASN A 322 18.86 -5.07 -7.83
C ASN A 322 20.22 -5.61 -8.31
N GLY A 323 21.10 -4.71 -8.75
CA GLY A 323 22.49 -5.06 -9.06
C GLY A 323 23.32 -5.41 -7.81
N SER A 324 24.58 -5.79 -7.99
CA SER A 324 25.51 -5.91 -6.85
C SER A 324 25.88 -4.52 -6.29
N GLY A 325 26.24 -4.43 -5.01
CA GLY A 325 26.54 -3.14 -4.36
C GLY A 325 27.68 -2.34 -4.98
N PHE A 326 28.57 -2.98 -5.75
CA PHE A 326 29.68 -2.38 -6.49
C PHE A 326 29.61 -2.68 -8.00
N GLY A 327 28.45 -3.09 -8.50
CA GLY A 327 28.24 -3.46 -9.90
C GLY A 327 28.06 -2.26 -10.82
N MET A 328 28.03 -2.52 -12.13
CA MET A 328 27.75 -1.50 -13.15
C MET A 328 26.28 -1.03 -13.18
N TRP A 329 25.38 -1.76 -12.50
CA TRP A 329 23.95 -1.49 -12.47
C TRP A 329 23.51 -0.90 -11.13
N ALA A 330 22.47 -0.08 -11.17
CA ALA A 330 21.86 0.45 -9.95
C ALA A 330 21.32 -0.67 -9.05
N ASN A 331 21.35 -0.43 -7.75
CA ASN A 331 20.69 -1.27 -6.75
C ASN A 331 19.70 -0.43 -5.94
N HIS A 332 18.47 -0.36 -6.43
CA HIS A 332 17.42 0.48 -5.86
C HIS A 332 17.00 -0.03 -4.47
N SER A 333 16.88 -1.35 -4.30
CA SER A 333 16.53 -1.92 -2.99
C SER A 333 17.57 -1.60 -1.92
N LEU A 334 18.86 -1.62 -2.26
CA LEU A 334 19.92 -1.27 -1.33
C LEU A 334 19.92 0.23 -0.99
N VAL A 335 19.71 1.09 -1.99
CA VAL A 335 19.58 2.54 -1.75
C VAL A 335 18.40 2.82 -0.83
N MET A 336 17.24 2.20 -1.10
CA MET A 336 16.05 2.28 -0.25
C MET A 336 16.32 1.76 1.16
N ALA A 337 16.99 0.60 1.30
CA ALA A 337 17.36 0.03 2.59
C ALA A 337 18.21 1.00 3.41
N ASN A 338 19.14 1.72 2.78
CA ASN A 338 19.99 2.70 3.45
C ASN A 338 19.19 3.90 3.99
N TYR A 339 18.25 4.45 3.21
CA TYR A 339 17.35 5.52 3.69
C TYR A 339 16.49 5.05 4.87
N ILE A 340 15.85 3.89 4.73
CA ILE A 340 14.98 3.31 5.76
C ILE A 340 15.77 2.95 7.03
N SER A 341 17.00 2.44 6.90
CA SER A 341 17.87 2.12 8.03
C SER A 341 18.28 3.38 8.81
N ARG A 342 18.64 4.47 8.12
CA ARG A 342 18.96 5.74 8.79
C ARG A 342 17.75 6.34 9.48
N ALA A 343 16.57 6.31 8.84
CA ALA A 343 15.33 6.72 9.46
C ALA A 343 15.02 5.88 10.72
N ASN A 344 15.24 4.55 10.66
CA ASN A 344 15.04 3.66 11.79
C ASN A 344 15.94 3.98 12.99
N ALA A 345 17.24 4.18 12.74
CA ALA A 345 18.19 4.59 13.77
C ALA A 345 17.77 5.91 14.42
N ALA A 346 17.40 6.91 13.61
CA ALA A 346 16.94 8.20 14.11
C ALA A 346 15.63 8.10 14.92
N VAL A 347 14.71 7.19 14.58
CA VAL A 347 13.52 6.91 15.40
C VAL A 347 13.91 6.30 16.76
N ILE A 348 14.85 5.36 16.79
CA ILE A 348 15.33 4.75 18.04
C ILE A 348 15.95 5.80 18.96
N ASP A 349 16.78 6.69 18.41
CA ASP A 349 17.40 7.78 19.16
C ASP A 349 16.35 8.78 19.67
N LEU A 350 15.38 9.15 18.83
CA LEU A 350 14.24 10.00 19.21
C LEU A 350 13.47 9.41 20.40
N ARG A 351 13.22 8.11 20.40
CA ARG A 351 12.54 7.44 21.52
C ARG A 351 13.34 7.52 22.81
N GLN A 352 14.67 7.42 22.75
CA GLN A 352 15.51 7.58 23.94
C GLN A 352 15.42 9.01 24.48
N LEU A 353 15.46 10.02 23.61
CA LEU A 353 15.30 11.43 23.98
C LEU A 353 13.95 11.71 24.65
N LEU A 354 12.86 11.13 24.14
CA LEU A 354 11.51 11.31 24.72
C LEU A 354 11.36 10.69 26.12
N THR A 355 12.12 9.63 26.42
CA THR A 355 12.13 8.98 27.74
C THR A 355 13.04 9.69 28.74
N GLN A 356 14.19 10.20 28.30
CA GLN A 356 15.27 10.65 29.18
C GLN A 356 15.35 12.17 29.36
N GLY A 357 15.06 12.96 28.32
CA GLY A 357 14.76 14.39 28.49
C GLY A 357 13.42 14.55 29.16
#